data_AF-A0ABD8AB34-F1
#
_entry.id   AF-A0ABD8AB34-F1
#
_cell.length_a   1.000
_cell.length_b   1.000
_cell.length_c   1.000
_cell.angle_alpha   90.00
_cell.angle_beta   90.00
_cell.angle_gamma   90.00
#
_symmetry.space_group_name_H-M   'P 1'
#
loop_
_entity.id
_entity.type
_entity.pdbx_description
1 polymer ?
#
loop_
_entity_poly.entity_id
_entity_poly.type
_entity_poly.pdbx_seq_one_letter_code
_entity_poly.pdbx_strand_id
1 'polypeptide(L)'
;MSLFMGLLALVLVIALMFVLYRVIKSATGFIINAVVGVILLWLINFLSLMSLAGRPDIPINLITVLICAIGGVFGVLVTVVLHLLGIPLTL
;
A
#
# COMPACT_ATOMS: atom_id res chain seq x y z
N MET A 1 0.25 39.76 8.83
CA MET A 1 -0.39 38.46 8.58
C MET A 1 0.04 37.81 7.25
N SER A 2 0.37 38.56 6.19
CA SER A 2 0.78 38.00 4.89
C SER A 2 2.17 37.35 4.87
N LEU A 3 3.18 37.93 5.54
CA LEU A 3 4.57 37.42 5.54
C LEU A 3 4.72 36.04 6.19
N PHE A 4 4.05 35.80 7.32
CA PHE A 4 4.10 34.51 8.03
C PHE A 4 3.45 33.39 7.21
N MET A 5 2.31 33.68 6.56
CA MET A 5 1.62 32.72 5.71
C MET A 5 2.44 32.39 4.45
N GLY A 6 3.12 33.38 3.87
CA GLY A 6 4.04 33.18 2.75
C GLY A 6 5.23 32.28 3.09
N LEU A 7 5.83 32.48 4.27
CA LEU A 7 6.92 31.62 4.76
C LEU A 7 6.44 30.18 4.99
N LEU A 8 5.26 30.03 5.60
CA LEU A 8 4.68 28.71 5.90
C LEU A 8 4.32 27.95 4.62
N ALA A 9 3.78 28.65 3.61
CA ALA A 9 3.53 28.08 2.29
C ALA A 9 4.83 27.64 1.59
N LEU A 10 5.90 28.45 1.67
CA LEU A 10 7.19 28.11 1.07
C LEU A 10 7.81 26.86 1.73
N VAL A 11 7.79 26.79 3.06
CA VAL A 11 8.26 25.61 3.80
C VAL A 11 7.45 24.37 3.42
N LEU A 12 6.13 24.52 3.27
CA LEU A 12 5.25 23.41 2.86
C LEU A 12 5.56 22.94 1.44
N VAL A 13 5.81 23.84 0.49
CA VAL A 13 6.18 23.49 -0.89
C VAL A 13 7.54 22.77 -0.93
N ILE A 14 8.53 23.25 -0.17
CA ILE A 14 9.85 22.61 -0.08
C ILE A 14 9.72 21.22 0.55
N ALA A 15 8.93 21.08 1.61
CA ALA A 15 8.67 19.79 2.24
C ALA A 15 7.98 18.82 1.26
N LEU A 16 7.00 19.30 0.50
CA LEU A 16 6.30 18.50 -0.51
C LEU A 16 7.25 18.03 -1.62
N MET A 17 8.09 18.94 -2.15
CA MET A 17 9.12 18.60 -3.14
C MET A 17 10.15 17.61 -2.60
N PHE A 18 10.57 17.77 -1.35
CA PHE A 18 11.54 16.87 -0.73
C PHE A 18 10.99 15.45 -0.59
N VAL A 19 9.74 15.31 -0.14
CA VAL A 19 9.04 14.02 -0.07
C VAL A 19 8.92 13.41 -1.47
N LEU A 20 8.49 14.19 -2.46
CA LEU A 20 8.32 13.73 -3.82
C LEU A 20 9.64 13.27 -4.46
N TYR A 21 10.72 14.03 -4.27
CA TYR A 21 12.07 13.66 -4.73
C TYR A 21 12.53 12.35 -4.08
N ARG A 22 12.27 12.17 -2.78
CA ARG A 22 12.66 10.97 -2.06
C ARG A 22 11.87 9.74 -2.53
N VAL A 23 10.58 9.90 -2.82
CA VAL A 23 9.73 8.85 -3.40
C VAL A 23 10.23 8.44 -4.79
N ILE A 24 10.51 9.40 -5.68
CA ILE A 24 11.00 9.13 -7.04
C ILE A 24 12.39 8.47 -7.01
N LYS A 25 13.30 8.96 -6.15
CA LYS A 25 14.65 8.39 -6.03
C LYS A 25 14.64 6.97 -5.45
N SER A 26 13.59 6.62 -4.71
CA SER A 26 13.38 5.28 -4.17
C SER A 26 12.52 4.39 -5.08
N ALA A 27 12.30 4.77 -6.34
CA ALA A 27 11.47 4.01 -7.29
C ALA A 27 11.92 2.55 -7.46
N THR A 28 13.23 2.27 -7.39
CA THR A 28 13.76 0.90 -7.39
C THR A 28 13.29 0.09 -6.18
N GLY A 29 13.26 0.71 -5.00
CA GLY A 29 12.68 0.12 -3.80
C GLY A 29 11.17 -0.09 -3.94
N PHE A 30 10.48 0.79 -4.67
CA PHE A 30 9.04 0.68 -4.93
C PHE A 30 8.71 -0.55 -5.76
N ILE A 31 9.49 -0.85 -6.80
CA ILE A 31 9.31 -2.03 -7.64
C ILE A 31 9.56 -3.32 -6.84
N ILE A 32 10.63 -3.37 -6.04
CA ILE A 32 10.92 -4.54 -5.20
C ILE A 32 9.79 -4.74 -4.19
N ASN A 33 9.33 -3.66 -3.54
CA ASN A 33 8.27 -3.74 -2.55
C ASN A 33 6.94 -4.19 -3.18
N ALA A 34 6.64 -3.74 -4.41
CA ALA A 34 5.49 -4.19 -5.19
C ALA A 34 5.54 -5.69 -5.47
N VAL A 35 6.69 -6.19 -5.97
CA VAL A 35 6.91 -7.61 -6.25
C VAL A 35 6.78 -8.44 -4.97
N VAL A 36 7.42 -8.00 -3.88
CA VAL A 36 7.32 -8.65 -2.57
C VAL A 36 5.87 -8.66 -2.08
N GLY A 37 5.12 -7.57 -2.24
CA GLY A 37 3.70 -7.48 -1.86
C GLY A 37 2.82 -8.49 -2.61
N VAL A 38 3.02 -8.62 -3.93
CA VAL A 38 2.27 -9.59 -4.75
C VAL A 38 2.65 -11.03 -4.36
N ILE A 39 3.93 -11.31 -4.15
CA ILE A 39 4.41 -12.63 -3.69
C ILE A 39 3.82 -12.96 -2.32
N LEU A 40 3.78 -12.00 -1.38
CA LEU A 40 3.18 -12.21 -0.07
C LEU A 40 1.69 -12.50 -0.17
N LEU A 41 0.94 -11.76 -1.00
CA LEU A 41 -0.50 -12.00 -1.16
C LEU A 41 -0.75 -13.40 -1.75
N TRP A 42 0.07 -13.82 -2.70
CA TRP A 42 0.04 -15.19 -3.22
C TRP A 42 0.38 -16.22 -2.15
N LEU A 43 1.40 -15.99 -1.32
CA LEU A 43 1.80 -16.90 -0.25
C LEU A 43 0.74 -17.01 0.85
N ILE A 44 0.08 -15.91 1.21
CA ILE A 44 -1.01 -15.90 2.19
C ILE A 44 -2.19 -16.75 1.70
N ASN A 45 -2.52 -16.65 0.41
CA ASN A 45 -3.57 -17.45 -0.21
C ASN A 45 -3.13 -18.92 -0.32
N PHE A 46 -1.88 -19.20 -0.74
CA PHE A 46 -1.34 -20.57 -0.88
C PHE A 46 -1.27 -21.33 0.45
N LEU A 47 -0.92 -20.64 1.54
CA LEU A 47 -0.83 -21.24 2.87
C LEU A 47 -2.18 -21.22 3.63
N SER A 48 -3.25 -20.75 2.98
CA SER A 48 -4.59 -20.55 3.56
C SER A 48 -4.56 -19.89 4.95
N LEU A 49 -3.69 -18.89 5.12
CA LEU A 49 -3.52 -18.20 6.43
C LEU A 49 -4.82 -17.54 6.90
N MET A 50 -5.68 -17.17 5.96
CA MET A 50 -6.97 -16.57 6.27
C MET A 50 -8.00 -17.61 6.74
N SER A 51 -7.90 -18.84 6.25
CA SER A 51 -8.65 -19.99 6.77
C SER A 51 -8.32 -20.26 8.24
N LEU A 52 -7.07 -20.04 8.66
CA LEU A 52 -6.66 -20.09 10.07
C LEU A 52 -7.37 -19.05 10.94
N ALA A 53 -7.79 -17.92 10.34
CA ALA A 53 -8.55 -16.86 10.99
C ALA A 53 -10.08 -17.04 10.87
N GLY A 54 -10.55 -18.20 10.39
CA GLY A 54 -11.98 -18.51 10.25
C GLY A 54 -12.69 -17.77 9.13
N ARG A 55 -11.93 -17.25 8.14
CA ARG A 55 -12.48 -16.55 6.97
C ARG A 55 -12.04 -17.19 5.65
N PRO A 56 -12.85 -17.07 4.58
CA PRO A 56 -12.45 -17.50 3.26
C PRO A 56 -11.19 -16.74 2.80
N ASP A 57 -10.35 -17.38 2.00
CA ASP A 57 -9.10 -16.80 1.52
C ASP A 57 -9.33 -15.51 0.70
N ILE A 58 -8.33 -14.62 0.69
CA ILE A 58 -8.41 -13.36 -0.08
C ILE A 58 -8.48 -13.69 -1.57
N PRO A 59 -9.52 -13.23 -2.28
CA PRO A 59 -9.62 -13.45 -3.71
C PRO A 59 -8.48 -12.73 -4.43
N ILE A 60 -7.70 -13.47 -5.21
CA ILE A 60 -6.68 -12.90 -6.08
C ILE A 60 -7.37 -12.37 -7.34
N ASN A 61 -7.64 -11.07 -7.34
CA ASN A 61 -8.29 -10.35 -8.42
C ASN A 61 -7.48 -9.10 -8.74
N LEU A 62 -7.80 -8.41 -9.83
CA LEU A 62 -7.04 -7.27 -10.31
C LEU A 62 -6.92 -6.17 -9.24
N ILE A 63 -7.97 -5.96 -8.44
CA ILE A 63 -8.00 -4.98 -7.34
C ILE A 63 -7.00 -5.35 -6.24
N THR A 64 -7.03 -6.59 -5.74
CA THR A 64 -6.14 -7.02 -4.64
C THR A 64 -4.68 -7.05 -5.06
N VAL A 65 -4.42 -7.45 -6.30
CA VAL A 65 -3.07 -7.37 -6.89
C VAL A 65 -2.62 -5.91 -7.00
N LEU A 66 -3.50 -5.00 -7.43
CA LEU A 66 -3.16 -3.58 -7.59
C LEU A 66 -2.90 -2.89 -6.25
N ILE A 67 -3.71 -3.16 -5.22
CA ILE A 67 -3.48 -2.63 -3.87
C ILE A 67 -2.14 -3.11 -3.32
N CYS A 68 -1.78 -4.38 -3.53
CA CYS A 68 -0.48 -4.92 -3.11
C CYS A 68 0.69 -4.48 -3.98
N ALA A 69 0.50 -4.27 -5.27
CA ALA A 69 1.54 -3.73 -6.14
C ALA A 69 1.85 -2.27 -5.81
N ILE A 70 0.84 -1.47 -5.45
CA ILE A 70 1.04 -0.07 -5.08
C ILE A 70 1.55 0.06 -3.63
N GLY A 71 0.98 -0.70 -2.70
CA GLY A 71 1.32 -0.62 -1.27
C GLY A 71 2.46 -1.54 -0.83
N GLY A 72 2.90 -2.47 -1.68
CA GLY A 72 3.84 -3.52 -1.32
C GLY A 72 3.38 -4.34 -0.11
N VAL A 73 4.29 -4.57 0.84
CA VAL A 73 3.99 -5.22 2.12
C VAL A 73 2.88 -4.50 2.90
N PHE A 74 2.84 -3.17 2.86
CA PHE A 74 1.77 -2.40 3.52
C PHE A 74 0.42 -2.61 2.83
N GLY A 75 0.42 -2.73 1.50
CA GLY A 75 -0.77 -3.08 0.73
C GLY A 75 -1.34 -4.43 1.15
N VAL A 76 -0.49 -5.43 1.35
CA VAL A 76 -0.89 -6.75 1.86
C VAL A 76 -1.56 -6.62 3.23
N LEU A 77 -0.94 -5.89 4.15
CA LEU A 77 -1.48 -5.67 5.48
C LEU A 77 -2.88 -5.04 5.42
N VAL A 78 -3.07 -4.02 4.58
CA VAL A 78 -4.36 -3.36 4.36
C VAL A 78 -5.38 -4.35 3.79
N THR A 79 -5.03 -5.13 2.77
CA THR A 79 -5.96 -6.12 2.20
C THR A 79 -6.39 -7.17 3.23
N VAL A 80 -5.47 -7.64 4.06
CA VAL A 80 -5.77 -8.58 5.15
C VAL A 80 -6.74 -7.94 6.14
N VAL A 81 -6.48 -6.72 6.59
CA VAL A 81 -7.37 -6.01 7.53
C VAL A 81 -8.75 -5.76 6.91
N LEU A 82 -8.82 -5.31 5.66
CA LEU A 82 -10.10 -5.06 4.96
C LEU A 82 -10.92 -6.35 4.83
N HIS A 83 -10.25 -7.46 4.49
CA HIS A 83 -10.89 -8.77 4.39
C HIS A 83 -11.32 -9.32 5.75
N LEU A 84 -10.59 -9.02 6.83
CA LEU A 84 -10.97 -9.31 8.21
C LEU A 84 -12.08 -8.38 8.75
N LEU A 85 -12.28 -7.22 8.15
CA LEU A 85 -13.44 -6.35 8.40
C LEU A 85 -14.68 -6.77 7.59
N GLY A 86 -14.51 -7.65 6.61
CA GLY A 86 -15.59 -8.22 5.81
C GLY A 86 -15.99 -7.33 4.63
N ILE A 87 -15.12 -6.38 4.28
CA ILE A 87 -15.31 -5.52 3.11
C ILE A 87 -14.96 -6.36 1.88
N PRO A 88 -15.88 -6.52 0.93
CA PRO A 88 -15.62 -7.31 -0.27
C PRO A 88 -14.53 -6.62 -1.10
N LEU A 89 -13.43 -7.34 -1.32
CA LEU A 89 -12.34 -6.96 -2.22
C LEU A 89 -12.52 -7.54 -3.64
N THR A 90 -13.75 -8.00 -3.93
CA THR A 90 -14.17 -8.57 -5.21
C THR A 90 -14.94 -7.52 -6.00
N LEU A 91 -14.63 -7.40 -7.29
CA LEU A 91 -15.56 -6.82 -8.26
C LEU A 91 -16.58 -7.88 -8.67
#